data_AF-A0A1I2E408-F1
#
_entry.id   AF-A0A1I2E408-F1
#
_cell.length_a   1.000
_cell.length_b   1.000
_cell.length_c   1.000
_cell.angle_alpha   90.00
_cell.angle_beta   90.00
_cell.angle_gamma   90.00
#
_symmetry.space_group_name_H-M   'P 1'
#
loop_
_entity.id
_entity.type
_entity.pdbx_description
1 polymer ?
#
loop_
_entity_poly.entity_id
_entity_poly.type
_entity_poly.pdbx_seq_one_letter_code
_entity_poly.pdbx_strand_id
1 'polypeptide(L)'
;MKKNIQLKQSTGQTKKLKNFICDLLLKLIASPDGTIAPTLLKILILYRYTIAAGEKKDTLITLPIALIPVTSFDEQDIDGTGIACNSLNDTILNWFSINNPVCNNGQIVFSATLYSNPTNNESPQPLFVLDDVKIYVAEIEDLFPGKKMGKNPARTIQRKQRKSINSSKTNLQNS
;
A
#
# COMPACT_ATOMS: atom_id res chain seq x y z
N MET A 1 4.86 -22.11 -6.11
CA MET A 1 3.44 -21.83 -5.79
C MET A 1 3.31 -20.33 -5.54
N LYS A 2 2.33 -19.61 -6.10
CA LYS A 2 2.12 -18.16 -5.92
C LYS A 2 0.88 -17.91 -5.05
N LYS A 3 1.00 -17.30 -3.88
CA LYS A 3 -0.12 -16.85 -3.03
C LYS A 3 -0.54 -15.48 -3.53
N ASN A 4 -1.74 -15.37 -4.08
CA ASN A 4 -2.30 -14.10 -4.54
C ASN A 4 -2.93 -13.38 -3.34
N ILE A 5 -2.17 -12.50 -2.70
CA ILE A 5 -2.66 -11.72 -1.56
C ILE A 5 -3.16 -10.38 -2.07
N GLN A 6 -4.48 -10.18 -2.04
CA GLN A 6 -5.08 -8.88 -2.22
C GLN A 6 -5.41 -8.28 -0.84
N LEU A 7 -4.90 -7.09 -0.56
CA LEU A 7 -5.48 -6.24 0.48
C LEU A 7 -6.84 -5.77 -0.05
N LYS A 8 -7.91 -5.93 0.74
CA LYS A 8 -9.22 -5.44 0.34
C LYS A 8 -9.09 -3.93 0.19
N GLN A 9 -9.28 -3.42 -1.03
CA GLN A 9 -9.36 -1.98 -1.27
C GLN A 9 -10.49 -1.44 -0.40
N SER A 10 -10.16 -0.41 0.37
CA SER A 10 -11.11 0.19 1.30
C SER A 10 -12.29 0.78 0.54
N THR A 11 -13.51 0.66 1.09
CA THR A 11 -14.77 1.21 0.57
C THR A 11 -14.84 2.75 0.68
N GLY A 12 -13.70 3.45 0.50
CA GLY A 12 -13.56 4.89 0.65
C GLY A 12 -13.26 5.38 2.06
N GLN A 13 -12.95 4.47 3.01
CA GLN A 13 -12.47 4.84 4.34
C GLN A 13 -10.93 4.91 4.35
N THR A 14 -10.37 5.99 4.86
CA THR A 14 -8.93 6.04 5.12
C THR A 14 -8.60 5.24 6.37
N LYS A 15 -7.41 4.63 6.42
CA LYS A 15 -6.87 3.98 7.62
C LYS A 15 -5.44 4.45 7.85
N LYS A 16 -4.92 4.29 9.08
CA LYS A 16 -3.49 4.47 9.36
C LYS A 16 -2.65 3.48 8.57
N LEU A 17 -1.47 3.90 8.12
CA LEU A 17 -0.52 3.04 7.40
C LEU A 17 -0.25 1.75 8.16
N LYS A 18 -0.02 1.87 9.48
CA LYS A 18 0.24 0.75 10.38
C LYS A 18 -0.82 -0.35 10.29
N ASN A 19 -2.10 0.00 10.18
CA ASN A 19 -3.16 -1.00 10.09
C ASN A 19 -3.06 -1.82 8.80
N PHE A 20 -2.66 -1.20 7.69
CA PHE A 20 -2.41 -1.93 6.45
C PHE A 20 -1.18 -2.84 6.55
N ILE A 21 -0.13 -2.40 7.24
CA ILE A 21 1.06 -3.20 7.50
C ILE A 21 0.67 -4.43 8.33
N CYS A 22 -0.06 -4.25 9.42
CA CYS A 22 -0.58 -5.35 10.25
C CYS A 22 -1.44 -6.32 9.43
N ASP A 23 -2.38 -5.81 8.63
CA ASP A 23 -3.23 -6.63 7.73
C ASP A 23 -2.38 -7.42 6.70
N LEU A 24 -1.31 -6.83 6.18
CA LEU A 24 -0.37 -7.48 5.27
C LEU A 24 0.41 -8.60 5.97
N LEU A 25 0.97 -8.31 7.15
CA LEU A 25 1.73 -9.26 7.95
C LEU A 25 0.86 -10.45 8.37
N LEU A 26 -0.37 -10.21 8.83
CA LEU A 26 -1.33 -11.25 9.17
C LEU A 26 -1.53 -12.22 7.99
N LYS A 27 -1.75 -11.70 6.78
CA LYS A 27 -1.97 -12.54 5.59
C LYS A 27 -0.72 -13.29 5.13
N LEU A 28 0.46 -12.73 5.41
CA LEU A 28 1.75 -13.31 5.07
C LEU A 28 2.14 -14.44 6.02
N ILE A 29 1.94 -14.23 7.32
CA ILE A 29 2.52 -15.03 8.40
C ILE A 29 1.51 -16.02 8.99
N ALA A 30 0.21 -15.70 9.00
CA ALA A 30 -0.78 -16.61 9.55
C ALA A 30 -0.92 -17.87 8.69
N SER A 31 -0.85 -19.00 9.37
CA SER A 31 -1.18 -20.32 8.84
C SER A 31 -2.67 -20.44 8.51
N PRO A 32 -3.08 -21.43 7.69
CA PRO A 32 -4.49 -21.65 7.36
C PRO A 32 -5.39 -21.92 8.57
N ASP A 33 -4.83 -22.44 9.66
CA ASP A 33 -5.51 -22.69 10.93
C ASP A 33 -5.54 -21.46 11.86
N GLY A 34 -4.99 -20.32 11.41
CA GLY A 34 -4.92 -19.07 12.17
C GLY A 34 -3.76 -19.01 13.14
N THR A 35 -2.91 -20.03 13.23
CA THR A 35 -1.71 -19.98 14.07
C THR A 35 -0.67 -19.01 13.49
N ILE A 36 0.00 -18.29 14.37
CA ILE A 36 1.06 -17.33 14.04
C ILE A 36 2.37 -17.89 14.59
N ALA A 37 3.36 -18.03 13.71
CA ALA A 37 4.71 -18.43 14.09
C ALA A 37 5.70 -17.36 13.65
N PRO A 38 6.79 -17.13 14.42
CA PRO A 38 7.86 -16.24 14.01
C PRO A 38 8.38 -16.60 12.62
N THR A 39 8.43 -15.60 11.76
CA THR A 39 8.61 -15.77 10.32
C THR A 39 9.63 -14.78 9.79
N LEU A 40 10.63 -15.29 9.08
CA LEU A 40 11.66 -14.48 8.45
C LEU A 40 11.16 -13.89 7.13
N LEU A 41 11.13 -12.56 7.03
CA LEU A 41 10.74 -11.83 5.83
C LEU A 41 11.84 -10.84 5.41
N LYS A 42 12.06 -10.74 4.09
CA LYS A 42 12.74 -9.61 3.46
C LYS A 42 11.70 -8.79 2.70
N ILE A 43 11.59 -7.50 2.96
CA ILE A 43 10.52 -6.65 2.40
C ILE A 43 11.11 -5.51 1.59
N LEU A 44 10.76 -5.44 0.30
CA LEU A 44 11.03 -4.30 -0.58
C LEU A 44 9.78 -3.42 -0.65
N ILE A 45 9.98 -2.11 -0.45
CA ILE A 45 8.91 -1.12 -0.49
C ILE A 45 9.26 -0.06 -1.53
N LEU A 46 8.34 0.16 -2.46
CA LEU A 46 8.47 1.11 -3.55
C LEU A 46 7.31 2.09 -3.54
N TYR A 47 7.58 3.32 -3.93
CA TYR A 47 6.57 4.28 -4.31
C TYR A 47 6.39 4.29 -5.82
N ARG A 48 5.17 4.11 -6.32
CA ARG A 48 4.86 4.16 -7.76
C ARG A 48 3.79 5.20 -8.04
N TYR A 49 3.98 5.99 -9.09
CA TYR A 49 2.99 6.94 -9.56
C TYR A 49 3.10 7.16 -11.06
N THR A 50 2.00 7.56 -11.68
CA THR A 50 1.93 7.85 -13.12
C THR A 50 1.85 9.35 -13.34
N ILE A 51 2.68 9.88 -14.23
CA ILE A 51 2.54 11.25 -14.72
C ILE A 51 1.89 11.20 -16.10
N ALA A 52 0.76 11.89 -16.25
CA ALA A 52 0.18 12.15 -17.56
C ALA A 52 1.01 13.24 -18.26
N ALA A 53 1.75 12.86 -19.30
CA ALA A 53 2.60 13.77 -20.07
C ALA A 53 1.89 14.15 -21.38
N GLY A 54 0.85 14.99 -21.30
CA GLY A 54 0.12 15.46 -22.48
C GLY A 54 -0.49 14.32 -23.31
N GLU A 55 -0.39 14.39 -24.64
CA GLU A 55 -0.90 13.37 -25.59
C GLU A 55 -0.09 12.04 -25.59
N LYS A 56 0.93 11.91 -24.75
CA LYS A 56 1.75 10.68 -24.67
C LYS A 56 1.33 9.78 -23.51
N LYS A 57 1.50 8.47 -23.77
CA LYS A 57 1.27 7.32 -22.87
C LYS A 57 1.75 7.62 -21.44
N ASP A 58 0.91 7.29 -20.45
CA ASP A 58 1.21 7.44 -19.03
C ASP A 58 2.60 6.86 -18.70
N THR A 59 3.48 7.69 -18.13
CA THR A 59 4.82 7.26 -17.71
C THR A 59 4.75 6.83 -16.26
N LEU A 60 5.10 5.56 -15.99
CA LEU A 60 5.19 5.01 -14.64
C LEU A 60 6.55 5.35 -14.04
N ILE A 61 6.54 6.06 -12.92
CA ILE A 61 7.73 6.36 -12.14
C ILE A 61 7.72 5.47 -10.89
N THR A 62 8.88 4.90 -10.58
CA THR A 62 9.10 4.07 -9.39
C THR A 62 10.27 4.63 -8.59
N LEU A 63 10.02 4.92 -7.31
CA LEU A 63 11.03 5.40 -6.37
C LEU A 63 11.18 4.38 -5.23
N PRO A 64 12.41 4.07 -4.80
CA PRO A 64 12.62 3.19 -3.65
C PRO A 64 12.25 3.91 -2.35
N ILE A 65 11.46 3.25 -1.49
CA ILE A 65 11.19 3.71 -0.13
C ILE A 65 12.18 3.04 0.83
N ALA A 66 12.19 1.70 0.87
CA ALA A 66 13.01 0.94 1.79
C ALA A 66 13.25 -0.50 1.32
N LEU A 67 14.36 -1.07 1.76
CA LEU A 67 14.61 -2.51 1.71
C LEU A 67 14.87 -2.99 3.14
N ILE A 68 13.91 -3.70 3.70
CA ILE A 68 14.05 -4.34 4.99
C ILE A 68 14.85 -5.63 4.78
N PRO A 69 15.98 -5.84 5.49
CA PRO A 69 16.74 -7.07 5.40
C PRO A 69 15.90 -8.24 5.94
N VAL A 70 16.44 -9.47 5.86
CA VAL A 70 15.80 -10.64 6.46
C VAL A 70 15.59 -10.36 7.95
N THR A 71 14.34 -10.22 8.35
CA THR A 71 13.90 -9.80 9.70
C THR A 71 12.84 -10.77 10.18
N SER A 72 12.88 -11.13 11.46
CA SER A 72 11.83 -11.93 12.09
C SER A 72 10.62 -11.05 12.39
N PHE A 73 9.46 -11.49 11.94
CA PHE A 73 8.17 -10.91 12.28
C PHE A 73 7.35 -11.94 13.06
N ASP A 74 6.65 -11.49 14.09
CA ASP A 74 5.87 -12.36 14.97
C ASP A 74 4.45 -11.81 15.25
N GLU A 75 3.78 -12.39 16.24
CA GLU A 75 2.44 -12.01 16.65
C GLU A 75 2.36 -10.55 17.13
N GLN A 76 3.39 -10.04 17.81
CA GLN A 76 3.40 -8.65 18.26
C GLN A 76 3.42 -7.70 17.07
N ASP A 77 4.14 -8.05 15.99
CA ASP A 77 4.16 -7.25 14.76
C ASP A 77 2.80 -7.24 14.05
N ILE A 78 2.07 -8.36 14.11
CA ILE A 78 0.70 -8.46 13.58
C ILE A 78 -0.26 -7.60 14.41
N ASP A 79 -0.12 -7.61 15.73
CA ASP A 79 -0.91 -6.76 16.64
C ASP A 79 -0.48 -5.29 16.59
N GLY A 80 0.58 -4.97 15.86
CA GLY A 80 1.13 -3.63 15.73
C GLY A 80 1.83 -3.14 16.99
N THR A 81 2.23 -4.00 17.90
CA THR A 81 3.06 -3.62 19.06
C THR A 81 4.55 -3.95 18.84
N GLY A 82 4.85 -4.83 17.89
CA GLY A 82 6.19 -5.31 17.57
C GLY A 82 7.11 -4.27 16.95
N ILE A 83 8.42 -4.44 17.21
CA ILE A 83 9.47 -3.50 16.80
C ILE A 83 9.61 -3.44 15.27
N ALA A 84 9.49 -4.57 14.58
CA ALA A 84 9.68 -4.64 13.14
C ALA A 84 8.53 -3.93 12.40
N CYS A 85 7.28 -4.15 12.85
CA CYS A 85 6.12 -3.42 12.33
C CYS A 85 6.23 -1.91 12.56
N ASN A 86 6.64 -1.49 13.76
CA ASN A 86 6.80 -0.07 14.08
C ASN A 86 7.90 0.58 13.24
N SER A 87 9.06 -0.08 13.12
CA SER A 87 10.17 0.39 12.30
C SER A 87 9.78 0.52 10.83
N LEU A 88 8.98 -0.44 10.31
CA LEU A 88 8.46 -0.39 8.96
C LEU A 88 7.55 0.81 8.72
N ASN A 89 6.60 1.01 9.65
CA ASN A 89 5.69 2.15 9.61
C ASN A 89 6.45 3.48 9.60
N ASP A 90 7.37 3.65 10.55
CA ASP A 90 8.10 4.90 10.73
C ASP A 90 9.04 5.18 9.55
N THR A 91 9.67 4.15 8.99
CA THR A 91 10.51 4.27 7.79
C THR A 91 9.72 4.85 6.61
N ILE A 92 8.50 4.33 6.37
CA ILE A 92 7.66 4.80 5.27
C ILE A 92 7.18 6.23 5.55
N LEU A 93 6.66 6.51 6.75
CA LEU A 93 6.19 7.85 7.11
C LEU A 93 7.31 8.90 6.98
N ASN A 94 8.52 8.57 7.46
CA ASN A 94 9.69 9.43 7.37
C ASN A 94 10.09 9.68 5.90
N TRP A 95 10.08 8.64 5.07
CA TRP A 95 10.37 8.79 3.65
C TRP A 95 9.40 9.77 2.96
N PHE A 96 8.11 9.68 3.25
CA PHE A 96 7.11 10.62 2.72
C PHE A 96 7.31 12.05 3.23
N SER A 97 7.66 12.20 4.51
CA SER A 97 7.95 13.51 5.11
C SER A 97 9.15 14.20 4.44
N ILE A 98 10.22 13.45 4.19
CA ILE A 98 11.45 13.98 3.56
C ILE A 98 11.23 14.27 2.08
N ASN A 99 10.66 13.33 1.33
CA ASN A 99 10.65 13.40 -0.13
C ASN A 99 9.46 14.18 -0.69
N ASN A 100 8.38 14.38 0.08
CA ASN A 100 7.16 15.07 -0.36
C ASN A 100 6.68 14.66 -1.78
N PRO A 101 6.51 13.35 -2.05
CA PRO A 101 6.26 12.85 -3.39
C PRO A 101 4.88 13.29 -3.94
N VAL A 102 4.74 13.31 -5.26
CA VAL A 102 3.47 13.64 -5.96
C VAL A 102 2.40 12.61 -5.62
N CYS A 103 1.34 13.00 -4.90
CA CYS A 103 0.36 12.04 -4.34
C CYS A 103 -0.74 11.60 -5.31
N ASN A 104 -0.91 12.28 -6.45
CA ASN A 104 -1.96 11.93 -7.42
C ASN A 104 -1.67 10.57 -8.05
N ASN A 105 -2.59 9.62 -7.89
CA ASN A 105 -2.43 8.22 -8.32
C ASN A 105 -1.19 7.51 -7.74
N GLY A 106 -0.71 7.97 -6.58
CA GLY A 106 0.39 7.36 -5.85
C GLY A 106 0.03 6.02 -5.22
N GLN A 107 0.94 5.07 -5.29
CA GLN A 107 0.83 3.74 -4.69
C GLN A 107 2.09 3.42 -3.88
N ILE A 108 1.91 2.85 -2.70
CA ILE A 108 2.96 2.13 -1.99
C ILE A 108 2.86 0.67 -2.42
N VAL A 109 3.97 0.09 -2.85
CA VAL A 109 4.06 -1.27 -3.35
C VAL A 109 4.99 -2.07 -2.46
N PHE A 110 4.46 -3.14 -1.89
CA PHE A 110 5.20 -4.09 -1.07
C PHE A 110 5.49 -5.34 -1.88
N SER A 111 6.74 -5.80 -1.82
CA SER A 111 7.15 -7.13 -2.24
C SER A 111 7.86 -7.79 -1.06
N ALA A 112 7.49 -9.02 -0.72
CA ALA A 112 8.01 -9.72 0.44
C ALA A 112 8.53 -11.09 0.03
N THR A 113 9.72 -11.45 0.51
CA THR A 113 10.27 -12.81 0.38
C THR A 113 10.28 -13.47 1.73
N LEU A 114 9.59 -14.61 1.83
CA LEU A 114 9.59 -15.52 2.97
C LEU A 114 10.87 -16.35 2.95
N TYR A 115 11.51 -16.48 4.10
CA TYR A 115 12.68 -17.32 4.28
C TYR A 115 12.40 -18.48 5.24
N SER A 116 13.11 -19.60 5.04
CA SER A 116 13.09 -20.70 6.00
C SER A 116 13.72 -20.25 7.32
N ASN A 117 13.16 -20.73 8.43
CA ASN A 117 13.82 -20.57 9.72
C ASN A 117 15.13 -21.37 9.69
N PRO A 118 16.27 -20.78 10.11
CA PRO A 118 17.53 -21.50 10.13
C PRO A 118 17.43 -22.63 11.15
N THR A 119 17.63 -23.86 10.68
CA THR A 119 17.87 -25.02 11.55
C THR A 119 19.30 -25.46 11.31
N ASN A 120 20.05 -25.76 12.39
CA ASN A 120 21.40 -26.33 12.31
C ASN A 120 22.43 -25.55 11.45
N ASN A 121 22.66 -24.26 11.74
CA ASN A 121 23.66 -23.40 11.07
C ASN A 121 23.48 -23.21 9.55
N GLU A 122 22.35 -23.63 8.98
CA GLU A 122 22.05 -23.38 7.57
C GLU A 122 21.61 -21.93 7.34
N SER A 123 22.05 -21.36 6.21
CA SER A 123 21.59 -20.04 5.79
C SER A 123 20.11 -20.08 5.42
N PRO A 124 19.30 -19.09 5.84
CA PRO A 124 17.89 -19.00 5.47
C PRO A 124 17.73 -19.04 3.94
N GLN A 125 16.88 -19.95 3.46
CA GLN A 125 16.60 -20.10 2.03
C GLN A 125 15.28 -19.40 1.67
N PRO A 126 15.20 -18.72 0.52
CA PRO A 126 13.95 -18.11 0.07
C PRO A 126 12.93 -19.21 -0.26
N LEU A 127 11.79 -19.19 0.44
CA LEU A 127 10.72 -20.17 0.28
C LEU A 127 9.64 -19.67 -0.68
N PHE A 128 9.29 -18.39 -0.54
CA PHE A 128 8.12 -17.84 -1.21
C PHE A 128 8.31 -16.34 -1.47
N VAL A 129 7.81 -15.87 -2.62
CA VAL A 129 7.83 -14.46 -2.98
C VAL A 129 6.40 -13.98 -3.17
N LEU A 130 6.03 -12.94 -2.42
CA LEU A 130 4.85 -12.13 -2.66
C LEU A 130 5.26 -10.88 -3.42
N ASP A 131 4.74 -10.71 -4.63
CA ASP A 131 5.04 -9.54 -5.44
C ASP A 131 3.84 -8.59 -5.48
N ASP A 132 4.17 -7.29 -5.50
CA ASP A 132 3.28 -6.24 -5.98
C ASP A 132 1.96 -6.05 -5.19
N VAL A 133 2.00 -6.17 -3.85
CA VAL A 133 0.87 -5.73 -3.01
C VAL A 133 0.82 -4.21 -3.00
N LYS A 134 -0.27 -3.65 -3.51
CA LYS A 134 -0.43 -2.21 -3.74
C LYS A 134 -1.40 -1.60 -2.74
N ILE A 135 -1.01 -0.45 -2.18
CA ILE A 135 -1.86 0.40 -1.35
C ILE A 135 -1.89 1.77 -1.99
N TYR A 136 -3.07 2.31 -2.25
CA TYR A 136 -3.18 3.67 -2.75
C TYR A 136 -2.88 4.66 -1.63
N VAL A 137 -2.03 5.64 -1.90
CA VAL A 137 -1.69 6.70 -0.94
C VAL A 137 -2.93 7.46 -0.46
N ALA A 138 -3.95 7.58 -1.32
CA ALA A 138 -5.22 8.21 -0.97
C ALA A 138 -6.03 7.46 0.11
N GLU A 139 -5.69 6.20 0.41
CA GLU A 139 -6.35 5.41 1.46
C GLU A 139 -5.64 5.52 2.82
N ILE A 140 -4.51 6.24 2.89
CA ILE A 140 -3.67 6.33 4.08
C ILE A 140 -3.75 7.73 4.68
N GLU A 141 -4.26 7.84 5.90
CA GLU A 141 -4.56 9.14 6.52
C GLU A 141 -3.35 9.89 7.09
N ASP A 142 -2.34 9.15 7.55
CA ASP A 142 -1.23 9.64 8.35
C ASP A 142 0.05 9.92 7.55
N LEU A 143 0.03 9.75 6.21
CA LEU A 143 1.14 10.14 5.35
C LEU A 143 1.35 11.66 5.26
N PHE A 144 0.29 12.44 5.48
CA PHE A 144 0.33 13.90 5.36
C PHE A 144 -0.42 14.59 6.50
N PRO A 145 0.09 14.50 7.75
CA PRO A 145 -0.52 15.16 8.89
C PRO A 145 -0.60 16.68 8.61
N GLY A 146 -1.82 17.21 8.53
CA GLY A 146 -2.08 18.65 8.31
C GLY A 146 -2.41 19.07 6.88
N LYS A 147 -2.17 18.24 5.85
CA LYS A 147 -2.70 18.52 4.50
C LYS A 147 -4.06 17.84 4.37
N LYS A 148 -5.15 18.62 4.36
CA LYS A 148 -6.45 18.14 3.88
C LYS A 148 -6.26 17.67 2.44
N MET A 149 -6.06 16.37 2.24
CA MET A 149 -6.03 15.75 0.92
C MET A 149 -7.27 16.24 0.17
N GLY A 150 -7.03 17.05 -0.87
CA GLY A 150 -8.10 17.67 -1.65
C GLY A 150 -9.07 16.60 -2.11
N LYS A 151 -10.37 16.93 -2.08
CA LYS A 151 -11.49 16.03 -2.42
C LYS A 151 -11.12 15.07 -3.55
N ASN A 152 -11.21 13.78 -3.23
CA ASN A 152 -11.03 12.65 -4.14
C ASN A 152 -11.45 13.00 -5.58
N PRO A 153 -10.54 12.97 -6.58
CA PRO A 153 -10.86 13.31 -7.96
C PRO A 153 -11.97 12.42 -8.54
N ALA A 154 -12.17 11.19 -8.03
CA ALA A 154 -13.29 10.34 -8.41
C ALA A 154 -14.65 10.95 -8.03
N ARG A 155 -14.76 11.65 -6.89
CA ARG A 155 -15.97 12.40 -6.52
C ARG A 155 -16.15 13.66 -7.38
N THR A 156 -15.06 14.29 -7.82
CA THR A 156 -15.12 15.48 -8.68
C THR A 156 -15.57 15.13 -10.11
N ILE A 157 -15.12 13.99 -10.65
CA ILE A 157 -15.51 13.51 -11.98
C ILE A 157 -16.98 13.06 -11.97
N GLN A 158 -17.44 12.32 -10.96
CA GLN A 158 -18.87 11.94 -10.85
C GLN A 158 -19.78 13.17 -10.68
N ARG A 159 -19.31 14.22 -9.98
CA ARG A 159 -20.09 15.46 -9.80
C ARG A 159 -20.14 16.31 -11.08
N LYS A 160 -19.10 16.28 -11.93
CA LYS A 160 -19.11 16.89 -13.26
C LYS A 160 -20.02 16.14 -14.24
N GLN A 161 -19.98 14.81 -14.25
CA GLN A 161 -20.86 14.00 -15.10
C GLN A 161 -22.34 14.15 -14.72
N ARG A 162 -22.68 14.24 -13.42
CA ARG A 162 -24.07 14.52 -13.00
C ARG A 162 -24.55 15.92 -13.41
N LYS A 163 -23.67 16.92 -13.47
CA LYS A 163 -24.03 18.26 -13.95
C LYS A 163 -24.24 18.30 -15.47
N SER A 164 -23.41 17.62 -16.26
CA SER A 164 -23.58 17.58 -17.73
C SER A 164 -24.82 16.80 -18.16
N ILE A 165 -25.21 15.75 -17.42
CA ILE A 165 -26.44 14.99 -17.69
C ILE A 165 -27.69 15.84 -17.38
N ASN A 166 -27.67 16.61 -16.28
CA ASN A 166 -28.80 17.48 -15.94
C ASN A 166 -28.92 18.70 -16.87
N SER A 167 -27.80 19.31 -17.31
CA SER A 167 -27.86 20.44 -18.26
C SER A 167 -28.34 20.01 -19.65
N SER A 168 -28.07 18.76 -20.04
CA SER A 168 -28.53 18.21 -21.32
C SER A 168 -30.03 17.88 -21.31
N LYS A 169 -30.60 17.52 -20.14
CA LYS A 169 -32.05 17.28 -20.01
C LYS A 169 -32.88 18.56 -20.01
N THR A 170 -32.37 19.67 -19.49
CA THR A 170 -33.07 20.97 -19.52
C THR A 170 -33.13 21.62 -20.90
N ASN A 171 -32.21 21.31 -21.82
CA ASN A 171 -32.25 21.86 -23.18
C ASN A 171 -33.18 21.10 -24.14
N LEU A 172 -33.67 19.91 -23.77
CA LEU A 172 -34.58 19.11 -24.58
C LEU A 172 -36.08 19.33 -24.24
N GLN A 173 -36.38 20.17 -23.25
CA GLN A 173 -37.77 20.54 -22.91
C GLN A 173 -38.17 21.96 -23.37
N ASN A 174 -37.24 22.70 -23.99
CA ASN A 174 -37.46 24.05 -24.53
C ASN A 174 -37.25 24.11 -26.06
N SER A 175 -37.45 23.00 -26.77
CA SER A 175 -37.44 22.93 -28.24
C SER A 175 -38.78 22.40 -28.74
#